data_AF-A0A1X2GGI8-F1
#
_entry.id   AF-A0A1X2GGI8-F1
#
_cell.length_a   1.000
_cell.length_b   1.000
_cell.length_c   1.000
_cell.angle_alpha   90.00
_cell.angle_beta   90.00
_cell.angle_gamma   90.00
#
_symmetry.space_group_name_H-M   'P 1'
#
loop_
_entity.id
_entity.type
_entity.pdbx_description
1 polymer ?
#
loop_
_entity_poly.entity_id
_entity_poly.type
_entity_poly.pdbx_seq_one_letter_code
_entity_poly.pdbx_strand_id
1 'polypeptide(L)'
;MMSADQRQQRLLELIHRPVSSRLVQYVTQQARLVIPCQMTGTPSMPMLPSLGSFIQSLIKRSCVKPGTLLATLVFLERLQRRLAHLARGMPCTCHRVFLATLIVASKSLHDTSPKNKHWARYAVHFTVSEINLMEQQLLTLMVSKLRSSQRPFF
;
A
#
# COMPACT_ATOMS: atom_id res chain seq x y z
N MET A 1 -30.39 -17.76 11.98
CA MET A 1 -29.96 -16.65 11.09
C MET A 1 -29.39 -15.53 11.96
N MET A 2 -28.22 -14.98 11.63
CA MET A 2 -27.66 -13.85 12.37
C MET A 2 -28.41 -12.54 12.05
N SER A 3 -28.83 -11.79 13.08
CA SER A 3 -29.48 -10.48 12.94
C SER A 3 -28.58 -9.48 12.18
N ALA A 4 -29.19 -8.54 11.44
CA ALA A 4 -28.46 -7.47 10.75
C ALA A 4 -27.63 -6.61 11.72
N ASP A 5 -28.15 -6.34 12.92
CA ASP A 5 -27.44 -5.60 13.96
C ASP A 5 -26.24 -6.37 14.49
N GLN A 6 -26.39 -7.69 14.69
CA GLN A 6 -25.27 -8.56 15.07
C GLN A 6 -24.17 -8.61 14.00
N ARG A 7 -24.53 -8.52 12.72
CA ARG A 7 -23.55 -8.43 11.61
C ARG A 7 -22.84 -7.08 11.61
N GLN A 8 -23.59 -5.99 11.76
CA GLN A 8 -23.06 -4.62 11.86
C GLN A 8 -22.08 -4.50 13.04
N GLN A 9 -22.44 -5.03 14.20
CA GLN A 9 -21.66 -4.94 15.42
C GLN A 9 -20.38 -5.78 15.36
N ARG A 10 -20.43 -6.97 14.75
CA ARG A 10 -19.22 -7.77 14.46
C ARG A 10 -18.31 -7.10 13.44
N LEU A 11 -18.87 -6.45 12.42
CA LEU A 11 -18.10 -5.65 11.46
C LEU A 11 -17.40 -4.47 12.16
N LEU A 12 -18.12 -3.75 13.02
CA LEU A 12 -17.54 -2.67 13.81
C LEU A 12 -16.44 -3.18 14.74
N GLU A 13 -16.64 -4.30 15.44
CA GLU A 13 -15.56 -4.90 16.24
C GLU A 13 -14.32 -5.23 15.40
N LEU A 14 -14.51 -5.81 14.21
CA LEU A 14 -13.40 -6.16 13.32
C LEU A 14 -12.64 -4.92 12.82
N ILE A 15 -13.33 -3.79 12.64
CA ILE A 15 -12.72 -2.52 12.22
C ILE A 15 -11.94 -1.85 13.36
N HIS A 16 -12.36 -2.05 14.61
CA HIS A 16 -11.71 -1.46 15.80
C HIS A 16 -10.61 -2.33 16.41
N ARG A 17 -10.54 -3.62 16.06
CA ARG A 17 -9.45 -4.49 16.50
C ARG A 17 -8.10 -4.03 15.95
N PRO A 18 -7.01 -4.21 16.73
CA PRO A 18 -5.67 -3.97 16.23
C PRO A 18 -5.39 -4.89 15.04
N VAL A 19 -4.54 -4.43 14.12
CA VAL A 19 -4.13 -5.20 12.95
C VAL A 19 -3.47 -6.51 13.40
N SER A 20 -4.07 -7.64 13.00
CA SER A 20 -3.57 -8.97 13.37
C SER A 20 -2.29 -9.32 12.62
N SER A 21 -1.45 -10.17 13.22
CA SER A 21 -0.21 -10.69 12.59
C SER A 21 -0.50 -11.40 11.26
N ARG A 22 -1.61 -12.14 11.16
CA ARG A 22 -2.04 -12.83 9.94
C ARG A 22 -2.36 -11.84 8.81
N LEU A 23 -2.99 -10.70 9.12
CA LEU A 23 -3.24 -9.66 8.13
C LEU A 23 -1.93 -9.03 7.65
N VAL A 24 -0.97 -8.77 8.56
CA VAL A 24 0.37 -8.27 8.17
C VAL A 24 1.08 -9.25 7.24
N GLN A 25 1.06 -10.55 7.54
CA GLN A 25 1.65 -11.58 6.70
C GLN A 25 1.01 -11.62 5.30
N TYR A 26 -0.33 -11.59 5.25
CA TYR A 26 -1.06 -11.58 3.98
C TYR A 26 -0.74 -10.34 3.14
N VAL A 27 -0.76 -9.15 3.74
CA VAL A 27 -0.38 -7.89 3.08
C VAL A 27 1.06 -7.94 2.57
N THR A 28 1.97 -8.50 3.36
CA THR A 28 3.37 -8.68 2.96
C THR A 28 3.49 -9.59 1.74
N GLN A 29 2.76 -10.70 1.71
CA GLN A 29 2.74 -11.62 0.57
C GLN A 29 2.18 -10.92 -0.68
N GLN A 30 1.05 -10.23 -0.56
CA GLN A 30 0.44 -9.51 -1.68
C GLN A 30 1.36 -8.42 -2.23
N ALA A 31 2.03 -7.65 -1.37
CA ALA A 31 3.00 -6.64 -1.79
C ALA A 31 4.19 -7.21 -2.59
N ARG A 32 4.61 -8.45 -2.32
CA ARG A 32 5.64 -9.15 -3.11
C ARG A 32 5.16 -9.54 -4.50
N LEU A 33 3.87 -9.87 -4.64
CA LEU A 33 3.31 -10.33 -5.91
C LEU A 33 3.09 -9.19 -6.92
N VAL A 34 3.04 -7.93 -6.48
CA VAL A 34 2.83 -6.78 -7.36
C VAL A 34 4.00 -6.59 -8.34
N ILE A 35 5.23 -6.81 -7.88
CA ILE A 35 6.43 -6.74 -8.73
C ILE A 35 7.35 -7.91 -8.37
N PRO A 36 7.53 -8.90 -9.27
CA PRO A 36 8.51 -9.96 -9.06
C PRO A 36 9.91 -9.35 -8.97
N CYS A 37 10.53 -9.41 -7.78
CA CYS A 37 11.91 -8.98 -7.58
C CYS A 37 12.88 -10.08 -8.04
N GLN A 38 13.87 -9.73 -8.87
CA GLN A 38 15.07 -10.55 -9.06
C GLN A 38 16.16 -10.03 -8.11
N MET A 39 16.75 -10.92 -7.31
CA MET A 39 17.92 -10.61 -6.49
C MET A 39 19.13 -10.45 -7.42
N THR A 40 19.35 -9.25 -7.96
CA THR A 40 20.55 -8.92 -8.72
C THR A 40 21.12 -7.58 -8.23
N GLY A 41 22.30 -7.61 -7.63
CA GLY A 41 23.19 -6.44 -7.51
C GLY A 41 23.22 -5.65 -6.19
N THR A 42 24.39 -5.69 -5.54
CA THR A 42 25.10 -4.72 -4.68
C THR A 42 24.33 -3.84 -3.65
N PRO A 43 24.68 -3.90 -2.34
CA PRO A 43 24.01 -3.15 -1.28
C PRO A 43 24.59 -1.72 -1.15
N SER A 44 24.12 -0.75 -1.93
CA SER A 44 24.45 0.68 -1.71
C SER A 44 23.31 1.49 -1.09
N MET A 45 22.17 0.85 -0.79
CA MET A 45 21.05 1.49 -0.10
C MET A 45 21.13 1.20 1.41
N PRO A 46 20.72 2.13 2.29
CA PRO A 46 20.60 1.84 3.72
C PRO A 46 19.81 0.55 3.88
N MET A 47 20.35 -0.41 4.64
CA MET A 47 19.76 -1.74 4.80
C MET A 47 18.31 -1.61 5.28
N LEU A 48 17.36 -1.66 4.35
CA LEU A 48 15.95 -1.69 4.67
C LEU A 48 15.66 -2.99 5.41
N PRO A 49 14.84 -2.97 6.48
CA PRO A 49 14.43 -4.20 7.14
C PRO A 49 13.64 -5.08 6.15
N SER A 50 13.46 -6.35 6.51
CA SER A 50 12.62 -7.26 5.73
C SER A 50 11.25 -6.61 5.44
N LEU A 51 10.63 -6.91 4.28
CA LEU A 51 9.36 -6.28 3.91
C LEU A 51 8.28 -6.45 5.00
N GLY A 52 8.21 -7.62 5.64
CA GLY A 52 7.28 -7.86 6.74
C GLY A 52 7.56 -6.98 7.96
N SER A 53 8.84 -6.88 8.36
CA SER A 53 9.26 -6.03 9.49
C SER A 53 9.03 -4.54 9.20
N PHE A 54 9.27 -4.11 7.95
CA PHE A 54 8.96 -2.76 7.48
C PHE A 54 7.47 -2.46 7.59
N ILE A 55 6.62 -3.32 7.02
CA ILE A 55 5.16 -3.17 7.02
C ILE A 55 4.63 -3.14 8.45
N GLN A 56 5.08 -4.07 9.31
CA GLN A 56 4.66 -4.12 10.71
C GLN A 56 5.03 -2.83 11.46
N SER A 57 6.26 -2.35 11.28
CA SER A 57 6.73 -1.11 11.92
C SER A 57 5.94 0.10 11.44
N LEU A 58 5.68 0.18 10.14
CA LEU A 58 4.94 1.26 9.52
C LEU A 58 3.49 1.30 10.02
N ILE A 59 2.79 0.16 10.05
CA ILE A 59 1.42 0.05 10.56
C ILE A 59 1.36 0.50 12.03
N LYS A 60 2.31 0.04 12.86
CA LYS A 60 2.37 0.40 14.28
C LYS A 60 2.58 1.91 14.47
N ARG A 61 3.50 2.51 13.71
CA ARG A 61 3.85 3.95 13.83
C ARG A 61 2.77 4.88 13.27
N SER A 62 2.05 4.45 12.25
CA SER A 62 1.01 5.25 11.58
C SER A 62 -0.39 5.05 12.17
N CYS A 63 -0.57 4.09 13.08
CA CYS A 63 -1.86 3.71 13.67
C CYS A 63 -2.95 3.43 12.61
N VAL A 64 -2.55 2.86 11.47
CA VAL A 64 -3.46 2.57 10.37
C VAL A 64 -4.46 1.50 10.79
N LYS A 65 -5.74 1.75 10.50
CA LYS A 65 -6.84 0.83 10.80
C LYS A 65 -6.90 -0.34 9.82
N PRO A 66 -7.43 -1.52 10.22
CA PRO A 66 -7.60 -2.67 9.33
C PRO A 66 -8.31 -2.34 8.01
N GLY A 67 -9.36 -1.50 8.05
CA GLY A 67 -10.10 -1.10 6.84
C GLY A 67 -9.23 -0.41 5.78
N THR A 68 -8.26 0.39 6.20
CA THR A 68 -7.31 1.05 5.28
C THR A 68 -6.31 0.06 4.69
N LEU A 69 -5.90 -0.97 5.45
CA LEU A 69 -5.07 -2.05 4.91
C LEU A 69 -5.84 -2.90 3.89
N LEU A 70 -7.12 -3.18 4.14
CA LEU A 70 -7.98 -3.87 3.17
C LEU A 70 -8.12 -3.07 1.87
N ALA A 71 -8.30 -1.75 1.95
CA ALA A 71 -8.28 -0.91 0.75
C ALA A 71 -6.90 -0.89 0.07
N THR A 72 -5.83 -0.88 0.85
CA THR A 72 -4.46 -0.98 0.31
C THR A 72 -4.29 -2.28 -0.50
N LEU A 73 -4.82 -3.41 -0.03
CA LEU A 73 -4.82 -4.67 -0.77
C LEU A 73 -5.55 -4.58 -2.12
N VAL A 74 -6.73 -3.95 -2.15
CA VAL A 74 -7.47 -3.70 -3.40
C VAL A 74 -6.64 -2.87 -4.39
N PHE A 75 -5.93 -1.86 -3.88
CA PHE A 75 -5.08 -1.03 -4.72
C PHE A 75 -3.84 -1.79 -5.21
N LEU A 76 -3.22 -2.63 -4.37
CA LEU A 76 -2.10 -3.50 -4.76
C LEU A 76 -2.51 -4.49 -5.86
N GLU A 77 -3.68 -5.12 -5.74
CA GLU A 77 -4.22 -6.04 -6.75
C GLU A 77 -4.48 -5.32 -8.08
N ARG A 78 -5.08 -4.13 -8.03
CA ARG A 78 -5.27 -3.27 -9.21
C ARG A 78 -3.94 -2.88 -9.84
N LEU A 79 -2.93 -2.59 -9.03
CA LEU A 79 -1.60 -2.23 -9.50
C LEU A 79 -0.89 -3.42 -10.14
N GLN A 80 -0.97 -4.61 -9.53
CA GLN A 80 -0.42 -5.84 -10.09
C GLN A 80 -0.97 -6.10 -11.50
N ARG A 81 -2.29 -6.01 -11.68
CA ARG A 81 -2.94 -6.16 -12.99
C ARG A 81 -2.49 -5.12 -14.02
N ARG A 82 -2.08 -3.93 -13.59
CA ARG A 82 -1.55 -2.87 -14.47
C ARG A 82 -0.08 -3.07 -14.81
N LEU A 83 0.71 -3.61 -13.88
CA LEU A 83 2.15 -3.80 -14.02
C LEU A 83 2.53 -5.15 -14.64
N ALA A 84 1.59 -6.10 -14.75
CA ALA A 84 1.82 -7.44 -15.29
C ALA A 84 2.53 -7.48 -16.65
N HIS A 85 2.45 -6.40 -17.45
CA HIS A 85 3.12 -6.29 -18.75
C HIS A 85 4.33 -5.32 -18.76
N LEU A 86 4.57 -4.57 -17.68
CA LEU A 86 5.45 -3.39 -17.68
C LEU A 86 6.64 -3.44 -16.72
N ALA A 87 6.62 -4.27 -15.66
CA ALA A 87 7.57 -4.10 -14.57
C ALA A 87 8.33 -5.39 -14.19
N ARG A 88 9.66 -5.34 -14.31
CA ARG A 88 10.61 -6.13 -13.53
C ARG A 88 11.32 -5.15 -12.58
N GLY A 89 11.20 -5.36 -11.27
CA GLY A 89 11.70 -4.41 -10.26
C GLY A 89 12.95 -4.88 -9.53
N MET A 90 13.70 -3.90 -9.00
CA MET A 90 14.88 -4.14 -8.15
C MET A 90 14.49 -4.54 -6.72
N PRO A 91 15.38 -5.20 -5.95
CA PRO A 91 15.16 -5.54 -4.55
C PRO A 91 15.13 -4.27 -3.67
N CYS A 92 13.94 -3.66 -3.58
CA CYS A 92 13.51 -2.54 -2.73
C CYS A 92 12.22 -1.90 -3.28
N THR A 93 11.86 -2.21 -4.54
CA THR A 93 10.65 -1.70 -5.18
C THR A 93 9.39 -2.12 -4.42
N CYS A 94 9.33 -3.31 -3.81
CA CYS A 94 8.18 -3.73 -2.99
C CYS A 94 7.90 -2.82 -1.80
N HIS A 95 8.93 -2.33 -1.08
CA HIS A 95 8.74 -1.41 0.05
C HIS A 95 8.17 -0.07 -0.40
N ARG A 96 8.72 0.48 -1.50
CA ARG A 96 8.27 1.74 -2.09
C ARG A 96 6.85 1.62 -2.62
N VAL A 97 6.54 0.55 -3.34
CA VAL A 97 5.20 0.26 -3.87
C VAL A 97 4.20 0.11 -2.74
N PHE A 98 4.52 -0.67 -1.70
CA PHE A 98 3.65 -0.82 -0.55
C PHE A 98 3.36 0.52 0.13
N LEU A 99 4.41 1.30 0.43
CA LEU A 99 4.29 2.61 1.08
C LEU A 99 3.43 3.57 0.24
N ALA A 100 3.72 3.70 -1.06
CA ALA A 100 2.94 4.53 -1.97
C ALA A 100 1.46 4.13 -1.97
N THR A 101 1.20 2.82 -2.03
CA THR A 101 -0.16 2.29 -2.10
C THR A 101 -0.94 2.55 -0.82
N LEU A 102 -0.29 2.39 0.34
CA LEU A 102 -0.88 2.71 1.62
C LEU A 102 -1.19 4.21 1.77
N ILE A 103 -0.30 5.09 1.32
CA ILE A 103 -0.50 6.54 1.33
C ILE A 103 -1.73 6.91 0.50
N VAL A 104 -1.79 6.44 -0.75
CA VAL A 104 -2.90 6.73 -1.66
C VAL A 104 -4.22 6.18 -1.11
N ALA A 105 -4.23 4.95 -0.60
CA ALA A 105 -5.42 4.37 0.03
C ALA A 105 -5.86 5.17 1.26
N SER A 106 -4.92 5.59 2.11
CA SER A 106 -5.23 6.42 3.29
C SER A 106 -5.80 7.78 2.90
N LYS A 107 -5.29 8.43 1.86
CA LYS A 107 -5.79 9.73 1.38
C LYS A 107 -7.13 9.62 0.65
N SER A 108 -7.40 8.47 0.05
CA SER A 108 -8.66 8.22 -0.67
C SER A 108 -9.82 7.87 0.25
N LEU A 109 -9.54 7.38 1.47
CA LEU A 109 -10.56 6.94 2.43
C LEU A 109 -10.87 7.93 3.55
N HIS A 110 -9.92 8.81 3.89
CA HIS A 110 -10.02 9.66 5.07
C HIS A 110 -9.94 11.13 4.70
N ASP A 111 -10.95 11.90 5.09
CA ASP A 111 -10.98 13.37 4.91
C ASP A 111 -9.79 14.06 5.58
N THR A 112 -9.34 13.50 6.71
CA THR A 112 -8.16 13.96 7.46
C THR A 112 -7.06 12.90 7.46
N SER A 113 -6.34 12.81 6.34
CA SER A 113 -5.22 11.86 6.20
C SER A 113 -3.85 12.51 6.50
N PRO A 114 -2.84 11.74 6.97
CA PRO A 114 -1.52 12.28 7.23
C PRO A 114 -0.85 12.82 5.96
N LYS A 115 -0.35 14.06 6.03
CA LYS A 115 0.51 14.65 4.98
C LYS A 115 1.80 13.83 4.81
N ASN A 116 2.42 13.87 3.64
CA ASN A 116 3.64 13.07 3.32
C ASN A 116 4.81 13.30 4.28
N LYS A 117 4.92 14.50 4.86
CA LYS A 117 5.90 14.77 5.94
C LYS A 117 5.75 13.83 7.16
N HIS A 118 4.54 13.40 7.47
CA HIS A 118 4.28 12.44 8.56
C HIS A 118 4.61 11.02 8.13
N TRP A 119 4.27 10.64 6.88
CA TRP A 119 4.66 9.35 6.32
C TRP A 119 6.18 9.15 6.29
N ALA A 120 6.96 10.21 6.04
CA ALA A 120 8.42 10.17 6.16
C ALA A 120 8.87 9.83 7.58
N ARG A 121 8.23 10.42 8.60
CA ARG A 121 8.50 10.11 10.02
C ARG A 121 8.12 8.68 10.39
N TYR A 122 7.04 8.14 9.82
CA TYR A 122 6.60 6.77 10.09
C TYR A 122 7.47 5.73 9.40
N ALA A 123 7.87 5.98 8.15
CA ALA A 123 8.66 5.05 7.36
C ALA A 123 10.15 5.08 7.72
N VAL A 124 10.67 6.21 8.20
CA VAL A 124 12.06 6.45 8.66
C VAL A 124 13.14 6.35 7.56
N HIS A 125 12.97 5.44 6.60
CA HIS A 125 13.95 5.10 5.57
C HIS A 125 13.82 5.92 4.28
N PHE A 126 12.83 6.82 4.19
CA PHE A 126 12.56 7.60 2.99
C PHE A 126 12.38 9.07 3.33
N THR A 127 12.98 9.92 2.50
CA THR A 127 12.81 11.37 2.59
C THR A 127 11.40 11.78 2.15
N VAL A 128 10.98 12.99 2.54
CA VAL A 128 9.69 13.55 2.09
C VAL A 128 9.64 13.64 0.56
N SER A 129 10.74 14.04 -0.08
CA SER A 129 10.84 14.14 -1.55
C SER A 129 10.68 12.78 -2.23
N GLU A 130 11.30 11.73 -1.70
CA GLU A 130 11.10 10.37 -2.22
C GLU A 130 9.66 9.90 -2.06
N ILE A 131 9.02 10.19 -0.92
CA ILE A 131 7.63 9.82 -0.69
C ILE A 131 6.68 10.58 -1.62
N ASN A 132 6.92 11.88 -1.85
CA ASN A 132 6.16 12.66 -2.82
C ASN A 132 6.29 12.04 -4.22
N LEU A 133 7.51 11.68 -4.63
CA LEU A 133 7.75 11.06 -5.93
C LEU A 133 7.03 9.70 -6.04
N MET A 134 7.13 8.86 -5.01
CA MET A 134 6.44 7.56 -4.97
C MET A 134 4.93 7.71 -5.11
N GLU A 135 4.32 8.65 -4.38
CA GLU A 135 2.89 8.93 -4.47
C GLU A 135 2.49 9.42 -5.86
N GLN A 136 3.21 10.39 -6.42
CA GLN A 136 2.93 10.94 -7.74
C GLN A 136 3.04 9.88 -8.83
N GLN A 137 4.09 9.04 -8.78
CA GLN A 137 4.28 7.91 -9.70
C GLN A 137 3.11 6.93 -9.61
N LEU A 138 2.70 6.55 -8.40
CA LEU A 138 1.57 5.64 -8.22
C LEU A 138 0.26 6.26 -8.73
N LEU A 139 -0.03 7.51 -8.38
CA LEU A 139 -1.23 8.21 -8.85
C LEU A 139 -1.27 8.29 -10.38
N THR A 140 -0.14 8.58 -11.02
CA THR A 140 -0.03 8.61 -12.48
C THR A 140 -0.37 7.24 -13.08
N LEU A 141 0.15 6.15 -12.51
CA LEU A 141 -0.17 4.79 -12.92
C LEU A 141 -1.64 4.43 -12.67
N MET A 142 -2.26 4.97 -11.62
CA MET A 142 -3.67 4.71 -11.29
C MET A 142 -4.65 5.53 -12.14
N VAL A 143 -4.30 6.75 -12.51
CA VAL A 143 -5.15 7.68 -13.28
C VAL A 143 -5.02 7.49 -14.80
N SER A 144 -3.85 7.12 -15.32
CA SER A 144 -3.60 7.08 -16.78
C SER A 144 -4.60 6.21 -17.56
N LYS A 145 -5.12 5.12 -16.96
CA LYS A 145 -6.09 4.23 -17.62
C LYS A 145 -7.56 4.69 -17.54
N LEU A 146 -7.91 5.61 -16.64
CA LEU A 146 -9.25 6.22 -16.60
C LEU A 146 -9.51 7.02 -17.90
N ARG A 147 -8.46 7.62 -18.47
CA ARG A 147 -8.55 8.34 -19.76
C ARG A 147 -8.62 7.40 -20.97
N SER A 148 -7.91 6.27 -20.96
CA SER A 148 -7.99 5.30 -22.07
C SER A 148 -9.31 4.54 -22.16
N SER A 149 -10.14 4.55 -21.10
CA SER A 149 -11.48 3.96 -21.11
C SER A 149 -12.58 4.93 -21.55
N GLN A 150 -12.26 6.21 -21.74
CA GLN A 150 -13.08 7.13 -22.52
C GLN A 150 -12.52 7.18 -23.93
N ARG A 151 -12.72 6.12 -24.72
CA ARG A 151 -12.78 6.29 -26.16
C ARG A 151 -14.17 6.87 -26.47
N PRO A 152 -14.30 8.12 -26.91
CA PRO A 152 -15.53 8.50 -27.59
C PRO A 152 -15.64 7.58 -28.82
N PHE A 153 -16.72 6.82 -28.87
CA PHE A 153 -17.17 6.21 -30.12
C PHE A 153 -17.45 7.36 -31.08
N PHE A 154 -16.57 7.57 -32.05
CA PHE A 154 -16.87 8.16 -33.34
C PHE A 154 -16.16 7.30 -34.39
#